data_AF-A0A1C5SKK3-F1
#
_entry.id   AF-A0A1C5SKK3-F1
#
_cell.length_a   1.000
_cell.length_b   1.000
_cell.length_c   1.000
_cell.angle_alpha   90.00
_cell.angle_beta   90.00
_cell.angle_gamma   90.00
#
_symmetry.space_group_name_H-M   'P 1'
#
loop_
_entity.id
_entity.type
_entity.pdbx_description
1 polymer ?
#
loop_
_entity_poly.entity_id
_entity_poly.type
_entity_poly.pdbx_seq_one_letter_code
_entity_poly.pdbx_strand_id
1 'polypeptide(L)'
;MNNIKKYIKNIWTIMPMHTKKEKFYVSELKKHLNEYLDDHPQCSYDDIVQQFGEPKDIVVEYIQSSDENDLIKRMKLKTILQKFLIFFSVICTILAIWFGVLWYSYMQDAKNSIIYEIETTISDN
;
A
#
# COMPACT_ATOMS: atom_id res chain seq x y z
N MET A 1 25.05 -4.09 -26.79
CA MET A 1 23.86 -4.04 -25.90
C MET A 1 24.34 -4.49 -24.52
N ASN A 2 24.31 -3.60 -23.53
CA ASN A 2 24.91 -3.82 -22.21
C ASN A 2 24.40 -5.15 -21.59
N ASN A 3 25.27 -6.15 -21.40
CA ASN A 3 24.91 -7.53 -20.99
C ASN A 3 24.06 -7.55 -19.71
N ILE A 4 24.30 -6.59 -18.82
CA ILE A 4 23.51 -6.30 -17.60
C ILE A 4 22.04 -6.03 -17.92
N LYS A 5 21.75 -5.20 -18.93
CA LYS A 5 20.37 -4.87 -19.30
C LYS A 5 19.63 -6.12 -19.79
N LYS A 6 20.32 -7.03 -20.50
CA LYS A 6 19.75 -8.30 -20.95
C LYS A 6 19.47 -9.23 -19.77
N TYR A 7 20.42 -9.35 -18.84
CA TYR A 7 20.32 -10.15 -17.64
C TYR A 7 19.15 -9.72 -16.73
N ILE A 8 19.10 -8.43 -16.37
CA ILE A 8 18.02 -7.87 -15.55
C ILE A 8 16.66 -7.98 -16.24
N LYS A 9 16.61 -7.78 -17.57
CA LYS A 9 15.37 -7.95 -18.34
C LYS A 9 14.86 -9.38 -18.26
N ASN A 10 15.73 -10.38 -18.40
CA ASN A 10 15.35 -11.79 -18.28
C ASN A 10 14.80 -12.10 -16.89
N ILE A 11 15.46 -11.66 -15.82
CA ILE A 11 14.97 -11.82 -14.45
C ILE A 11 13.59 -11.18 -14.29
N TRP A 12 13.44 -9.92 -14.71
CA TRP A 12 12.16 -9.22 -14.63
C TRP A 12 11.04 -9.93 -15.39
N THR A 13 11.33 -10.54 -16.55
CA THR A 13 10.33 -11.28 -17.34
C THR A 13 9.87 -12.58 -16.66
N ILE A 14 10.72 -13.21 -15.85
CA ILE A 14 10.40 -14.48 -15.17
C ILE A 14 9.66 -14.24 -13.83
N MET A 15 9.79 -13.03 -13.26
CA MET A 15 9.13 -12.68 -12.00
C MET A 15 7.59 -12.79 -12.08
N PRO A 16 6.93 -13.49 -11.13
CA PRO A 16 5.50 -13.78 -11.22
C PRO A 16 4.58 -12.64 -10.77
N MET A 17 5.01 -11.75 -9.85
CA MET A 17 4.08 -10.82 -9.19
C MET A 17 4.34 -9.33 -9.46
N HIS A 18 5.48 -8.96 -10.04
CA HIS A 18 5.89 -7.57 -10.35
C HIS A 18 5.55 -6.53 -9.27
N THR A 19 5.68 -6.91 -8.01
CA THR A 19 5.39 -6.12 -6.82
C THR A 19 6.47 -5.07 -6.55
N LYS A 20 6.18 -4.15 -5.61
CA LYS A 20 7.18 -3.20 -5.11
C LYS A 20 8.41 -3.90 -4.52
N LYS A 21 8.24 -5.09 -3.92
CA LYS A 21 9.34 -5.88 -3.36
C LYS A 21 10.23 -6.47 -4.45
N GLU A 22 9.64 -7.10 -5.47
CA GLU A 22 10.39 -7.61 -6.64
C GLU A 22 11.13 -6.46 -7.35
N LYS A 23 10.48 -5.29 -7.47
CA LYS A 23 11.11 -4.10 -8.04
C LYS A 23 12.30 -3.62 -7.21
N PHE A 24 12.20 -3.67 -5.88
CA PHE A 24 13.31 -3.34 -4.99
C PHE A 24 14.46 -4.35 -5.13
N TYR A 25 14.16 -5.64 -5.06
CA TYR A 25 15.13 -6.72 -5.22
C TYR A 25 15.89 -6.64 -6.56
N VAL A 26 15.17 -6.47 -7.67
CA VAL A 26 15.78 -6.34 -9.00
C VAL A 26 16.61 -5.04 -9.12
N SER A 27 16.22 -3.97 -8.42
CA SER A 27 16.99 -2.72 -8.40
C SER A 27 18.30 -2.85 -7.62
N GLU A 28 18.28 -3.60 -6.51
CA GLU A 28 19.45 -3.91 -5.69
C GLU A 28 20.41 -4.82 -6.46
N LEU A 29 19.89 -5.88 -7.08
CA LEU A 29 20.65 -6.76 -7.97
C LEU A 29 21.31 -5.97 -9.11
N LYS A 30 20.58 -5.05 -9.73
CA LYS A 30 21.13 -4.17 -10.76
C LYS A 30 22.25 -3.28 -10.22
N LYS A 31 22.19 -2.83 -8.97
CA LYS A 31 23.24 -2.02 -8.34
C LYS A 31 24.52 -2.84 -8.18
N HIS A 32 24.42 -4.04 -7.59
CA HIS A 32 25.57 -4.95 -7.44
C HIS A 32 26.19 -5.35 -8.79
N LEU A 33 25.36 -5.57 -9.83
CA LEU A 33 25.88 -5.81 -11.19
C LEU A 33 26.66 -4.62 -11.77
N ASN A 34 26.23 -3.38 -11.50
CA ASN A 34 26.97 -2.21 -11.97
C ASN A 34 28.27 -1.99 -11.20
N GLU A 35 28.29 -2.27 -9.89
CA GLU A 35 29.50 -2.23 -9.07
C GLU A 35 30.52 -3.27 -9.57
N TYR A 36 30.06 -4.50 -9.86
CA TYR A 36 30.92 -5.54 -10.44
C TYR A 36 31.49 -5.16 -11.81
N LEU A 37 30.71 -4.47 -12.66
CA LEU A 37 31.15 -3.99 -13.96
C LEU A 37 32.16 -2.83 -13.86
N ASP A 38 32.05 -2.00 -12.82
CA ASP A 38 33.00 -0.91 -12.56
C ASP A 38 34.40 -1.49 -12.28
N ASP A 39 34.46 -2.58 -11.51
CA ASP A 39 35.69 -3.34 -11.25
C ASP A 39 36.13 -4.19 -12.46
N HIS A 40 35.19 -4.65 -13.30
CA HIS A 40 35.43 -5.56 -14.44
C HIS A 40 34.78 -5.06 -15.74
N PRO A 41 35.34 -4.02 -16.40
CA PRO A 41 34.72 -3.36 -17.56
C PRO A 41 34.58 -4.23 -18.82
N GLN A 42 35.23 -5.40 -18.88
CA GLN A 42 35.15 -6.36 -19.99
C GLN A 42 34.38 -7.64 -19.62
N CYS A 43 33.57 -7.60 -18.56
CA CYS A 43 32.75 -8.73 -18.11
C CYS A 43 31.82 -9.27 -19.23
N SER A 44 31.92 -10.57 -19.50
CA SER A 44 31.01 -11.29 -20.39
C SER A 44 29.70 -11.62 -19.68
N TYR A 45 28.67 -12.00 -20.44
CA TYR A 45 27.40 -12.47 -19.87
C TYR A 45 27.60 -13.73 -19.01
N ASP A 46 28.51 -14.61 -19.40
CA ASP A 46 28.78 -15.86 -18.66
C ASP A 46 29.45 -15.60 -17.31
N ASP A 47 30.31 -14.58 -17.21
CA ASP A 47 30.91 -14.15 -15.94
C ASP A 47 29.84 -13.64 -14.96
N ILE A 48 28.83 -12.91 -15.48
CA ILE A 48 27.68 -12.45 -14.70
C ILE A 48 26.89 -13.66 -14.18
N VAL A 49 26.61 -14.63 -15.04
CA VAL A 49 25.85 -15.84 -14.66
C VAL A 49 26.64 -16.69 -13.66
N GLN A 50 27.96 -16.76 -13.80
CA GLN A 50 28.81 -17.50 -12.86
C GLN A 50 28.85 -16.84 -11.48
N GLN A 51 28.90 -15.51 -11.41
CA GLN A 51 29.01 -14.77 -10.15
C GLN A 51 27.67 -14.57 -9.45
N PHE A 52 26.60 -14.29 -10.20
CA PHE A 52 25.28 -13.99 -9.65
C PHE A 52 24.30 -15.17 -9.71
N GLY A 53 24.55 -16.17 -10.56
CA GLY A 53 23.67 -17.31 -10.79
C GLY A 53 22.85 -17.18 -12.08
N GLU A 54 22.13 -18.24 -12.46
CA GLU A 54 21.21 -18.14 -13.59
C GLU A 54 19.99 -17.28 -13.22
N PRO A 55 19.46 -16.48 -14.17
CA PRO A 55 18.24 -15.69 -13.97
C PRO A 55 17.05 -16.50 -13.44
N LYS A 56 16.96 -17.78 -13.80
CA LYS A 56 15.90 -18.68 -13.35
C LYS A 56 16.08 -19.10 -11.91
N ASP A 57 17.29 -19.50 -11.53
CA ASP A 57 17.59 -19.98 -10.18
C ASP A 57 17.42 -18.87 -9.16
N ILE A 58 17.88 -17.65 -9.47
CA ILE A 58 17.66 -16.46 -8.63
C ILE A 58 16.18 -16.21 -8.40
N VAL A 59 15.35 -16.33 -9.44
CA VAL A 59 13.90 -16.12 -9.31
C VAL A 59 13.26 -17.24 -8.50
N VAL A 60 13.69 -18.48 -8.66
CA VAL A 60 13.21 -19.62 -7.86
C VAL A 60 13.57 -19.44 -6.38
N GLU A 61 14.81 -19.05 -6.08
CA GLU A 61 15.27 -18.78 -4.71
C GLU A 61 14.51 -17.59 -4.09
N TYR A 62 14.26 -16.53 -4.88
CA TYR A 62 13.44 -15.40 -4.47
C TYR A 62 12.01 -15.82 -4.15
N ILE A 63 11.39 -16.66 -4.98
CA ILE A 63 10.03 -17.17 -4.76
C ILE A 63 9.99 -18.04 -3.51
N GLN A 64 10.93 -18.99 -3.35
CA GLN A 64 10.98 -19.89 -2.19
C GLN A 64 11.16 -19.12 -0.87
N SER A 65 12.02 -18.10 -0.84
CA SER A 65 12.24 -17.27 0.35
C SER A 65 11.11 -16.26 0.61
N SER A 66 10.40 -15.82 -0.43
CA SER A 66 9.32 -14.82 -0.32
C SER A 66 7.95 -15.42 -0.05
N ASP A 67 7.65 -16.63 -0.51
CA ASP A 67 6.30 -17.22 -0.44
C ASP A 67 5.87 -17.47 1.02
N GLU A 68 6.75 -17.94 1.91
CA GLU A 68 6.41 -18.08 3.33
C GLU A 68 6.08 -16.73 3.99
N ASN A 69 6.90 -15.72 3.72
CA ASN A 69 6.73 -14.39 4.28
C ASN A 69 5.49 -13.66 3.73
N ASP A 70 5.19 -13.83 2.45
CA ASP A 70 4.02 -13.21 1.80
C ASP A 70 2.71 -13.95 2.05
N LEU A 71 2.72 -15.27 2.22
CA LEU A 71 1.55 -16.03 2.69
C LEU A 71 1.12 -15.58 4.09
N ILE A 72 2.08 -15.50 5.02
CA ILE A 72 1.82 -15.00 6.38
C ILE A 72 1.30 -13.55 6.35
N LYS A 73 1.88 -12.71 5.48
CA LYS A 73 1.47 -11.30 5.35
C LYS A 73 0.06 -11.17 4.76
N ARG A 74 -0.29 -11.96 3.74
CA ARG A 74 -1.64 -12.01 3.14
C ARG A 74 -2.70 -12.49 4.14
N MET A 75 -2.39 -13.52 4.95
CA MET A 75 -3.29 -14.01 6.00
C MET A 75 -3.52 -12.96 7.10
N LYS A 76 -2.46 -12.29 7.55
CA LYS A 76 -2.56 -11.21 8.55
C LYS A 76 -3.31 -10.00 8.00
N LEU A 77 -3.07 -9.60 6.73
CA LEU A 77 -3.71 -8.44 6.13
C LEU A 77 -5.23 -8.63 5.98
N LYS A 78 -5.69 -9.81 5.53
CA LYS A 78 -7.13 -10.14 5.48
C LYS A 78 -7.78 -10.04 6.87
N THR A 79 -7.11 -10.55 7.89
CA THR A 79 -7.59 -10.51 9.27
C THR A 79 -7.64 -9.09 9.83
N ILE A 80 -6.62 -8.28 9.55
CA ILE A 80 -6.57 -6.86 9.95
C ILE A 80 -7.66 -6.06 9.23
N LEU A 81 -7.83 -6.25 7.92
CA LEU A 81 -8.83 -5.54 7.12
C LEU A 81 -10.25 -5.87 7.59
N GLN A 82 -10.53 -7.14 7.91
CA GLN A 82 -11.83 -7.55 8.45
C GLN A 82 -12.11 -6.91 9.81
N LYS A 83 -11.12 -6.88 10.72
CA LYS A 83 -11.24 -6.19 12.01
C LYS A 83 -11.42 -4.67 11.85
N PHE A 84 -10.71 -4.07 10.91
CA PHE A 84 -10.83 -2.65 10.60
C PHE A 84 -12.23 -2.28 10.07
N LEU A 85 -12.83 -3.13 9.23
CA LEU A 85 -14.17 -2.91 8.70
C LEU A 85 -15.24 -2.88 9.80
N ILE A 86 -15.13 -3.79 10.78
CA ILE A 86 -16.02 -3.85 11.95
C ILE A 86 -15.81 -2.59 12.81
N PHE A 87 -14.56 -2.22 13.07
CA PHE A 87 -14.23 -1.03 13.85
C PHE A 87 -14.78 0.25 13.20
N PHE A 88 -14.62 0.38 11.88
CA PHE A 88 -15.16 1.49 11.11
C PHE A 88 -16.70 1.54 11.18
N SER A 89 -17.37 0.39 11.09
CA SER A 89 -18.82 0.31 11.23
C SER A 89 -19.30 0.81 12.59
N VAL A 90 -18.61 0.45 13.69
CA VAL A 90 -18.95 0.92 15.04
C VAL A 90 -18.74 2.43 15.14
N ILE A 91 -17.62 2.97 14.64
CA ILE A 91 -17.37 4.41 14.63
C ILE A 91 -18.45 5.16 13.86
N CYS A 92 -18.88 4.67 12.69
CA CYS A 92 -19.94 5.30 11.91
C CYS A 92 -21.25 5.41 12.70
N THR A 93 -21.62 4.41 13.50
CA THR A 93 -22.83 4.48 14.33
C THR A 93 -22.73 5.55 15.43
N ILE A 94 -21.56 5.66 16.08
CA ILE A 94 -21.31 6.70 17.10
C ILE A 94 -21.40 8.10 16.46
N LEU A 95 -20.78 8.29 15.29
CA LEU A 95 -20.84 9.54 14.55
C LEU A 95 -22.26 9.91 14.15
N ALA A 96 -23.08 8.94 13.70
CA ALA A 96 -24.46 9.18 13.31
C ALA A 96 -25.32 9.68 14.49
N ILE A 97 -25.13 9.11 15.68
CA ILE A 97 -25.81 9.56 16.89
C ILE A 97 -25.40 11.00 17.24
N TRP A 98 -24.10 11.29 17.21
CA TRP A 98 -23.59 12.63 17.48
C TRP A 98 -24.12 13.68 16.49
N PHE A 99 -24.13 13.35 15.20
CA PHE A 99 -24.68 14.21 14.16
C PHE A 99 -26.19 14.43 14.35
N GLY A 100 -26.92 13.39 14.78
CA GLY A 100 -28.34 13.50 15.10
C GLY A 100 -28.62 14.46 16.26
N VAL A 101 -27.81 14.41 17.33
CA VAL A 101 -27.92 15.36 18.46
C VAL A 101 -27.64 16.79 18.02
N LEU A 102 -26.59 16.98 17.22
CA LEU A 102 -26.22 18.31 16.70
C LEU A 102 -27.31 18.89 15.79
N TRP A 103 -27.94 18.05 14.97
CA TRP A 103 -29.07 18.46 14.13
C TRP A 103 -30.31 18.80 14.96
N TYR A 104 -30.57 18.02 16.01
CA TYR A 104 -31.70 18.24 16.92
C TYR A 104 -31.56 19.58 17.67
N SER A 105 -30.37 19.89 18.20
CA SER A 105 -30.13 21.18 18.86
C SER A 105 -30.27 22.34 17.87
N TYR A 106 -29.72 22.21 16.66
CA TYR A 106 -29.86 23.23 15.62
C TYR A 106 -31.32 23.51 15.26
N MET A 107 -32.12 22.46 15.10
CA MET A 107 -33.56 22.58 14.81
C MET A 107 -34.33 23.20 15.99
N GLN A 108 -33.96 22.87 17.23
CA GLN A 108 -34.59 23.44 18.42
C GLN A 108 -34.26 24.92 18.57
N ASP A 109 -33.01 25.32 18.33
CA ASP A 109 -32.59 26.72 18.39
C ASP A 109 -33.32 27.56 17.32
N ALA A 110 -33.48 27.03 16.11
CA ALA A 110 -34.26 27.68 15.04
C ALA A 110 -35.75 27.84 15.40
N LYS A 111 -36.35 26.87 16.11
CA LYS A 111 -37.73 26.99 16.59
C LYS A 111 -37.85 28.01 17.72
N ASN A 112 -36.92 27.97 18.66
CA ASN A 112 -36.90 28.88 19.80
C ASN A 112 -36.73 30.33 19.32
N SER A 113 -35.85 30.60 18.35
CA SER A 113 -35.67 31.95 17.81
C SER A 113 -36.93 32.53 17.16
N ILE A 114 -37.70 31.71 16.44
CA ILE A 114 -38.97 32.12 15.82
C ILE A 114 -40.02 32.44 16.89
N ILE A 115 -40.07 31.67 18.00
CA ILE A 115 -41.01 31.91 19.10
C ILE A 115 -40.72 33.25 19.79
N TYR A 116 -39.43 33.56 20.07
CA TYR A 116 -39.05 34.83 20.68
C TYR A 116 -39.45 36.04 19.83
N GLU A 117 -39.30 35.96 18.50
CA GLU A 117 -39.67 37.05 17.58
C GLU A 117 -41.20 37.32 17.57
N ILE A 118 -42.00 36.26 17.68
CA ILE A 118 -43.46 36.35 17.78
C ILE A 118 -43.87 36.97 19.13
N GLU A 119 -43.26 36.54 20.25
CA GLU A 119 -43.55 37.08 21.58
C GLU A 119 -43.23 38.58 21.68
N THR A 120 -42.10 39.03 21.12
CA THR A 120 -41.74 40.46 21.11
C THR A 120 -42.74 41.29 20.29
N THR A 121 -43.21 40.79 19.15
CA THR A 121 -44.15 41.51 18.28
C THR A 121 -45.54 41.66 18.92
N ILE A 122 -45.99 40.67 19.71
CA ILE A 122 -47.29 40.74 20.42
C ILE A 122 -47.20 41.69 21.62
N SER A 123 -46.04 41.78 22.30
CA SER A 123 -45.88 42.67 23.46
C SER A 123 -45.72 44.15 23.08
N ASP A 124 -45.25 44.43 21.86
CA ASP A 124 -45.03 45.80 21.36
C ASP A 124 -46.27 46.44 20.71
N ASN A 125 -47.40 45.71 20.63
CA ASN A 125 -48.64 46.12 19.96
C ASN A 125 -49.81 46.26 20.94
#